data_AF-A0A6A3JZY8-F1
#
_entry.id   AF-A0A6A3JZY8-F1
#
_cell.length_a   1.000
_cell.length_b   1.000
_cell.length_c   1.000
_cell.angle_alpha   90.00
_cell.angle_beta   90.00
_cell.angle_gamma   90.00
#
_symmetry.space_group_name_H-M   'P 1'
#
loop_
_entity.id
_entity.type
_entity.pdbx_description
1 polymer ?
#
loop_
_entity_poly.entity_id
_entity_poly.type
_entity_poly.pdbx_seq_one_letter_code
_entity_poly.pdbx_strand_id
1 'polypeptide(L)'
;MGADFSESRLSTKQKSLFRSELSRFRDMFVESSKKPGRTDLLKFRVVTGDSPPIKQQPYRVSYAEGEIMEAEIQQYLELGFVMGLLSPTL
;
A
#
# COMPACT_ATOMS: atom_id res chain seq x y z
N MET A 1 10.94 8.83 9.83
CA MET A 1 10.72 8.28 11.19
C MET A 1 11.06 9.30 12.29
N GLY A 2 10.06 9.94 12.89
CA GLY A 2 10.23 10.92 13.97
C GLY A 2 9.97 10.31 15.35
N ALA A 3 10.71 9.27 15.72
CA ALA A 3 10.56 8.63 17.02
C ALA A 3 11.20 9.51 18.11
N ASP A 4 10.41 9.90 19.11
CA ASP A 4 10.92 10.59 20.28
C ASP A 4 11.53 9.59 21.27
N PHE A 5 12.77 9.87 21.67
CA PHE A 5 13.53 9.06 22.63
C PHE A 5 13.91 9.89 23.86
N SER A 6 13.26 11.04 24.07
CA SER A 6 13.46 11.93 25.22
C SER A 6 13.42 11.16 26.54
N GLU A 7 12.41 10.31 26.74
CA GLU A 7 12.20 9.50 27.96
C GLU A 7 13.08 8.24 28.06
N SER A 8 13.88 7.92 27.05
CA SER A 8 14.74 6.72 27.09
C SER A 8 15.95 6.91 28.01
N ARG A 9 16.34 5.82 28.70
CA ARG A 9 17.57 5.71 29.52
C ARG A 9 18.89 5.75 28.73
N LEU A 10 18.82 6.00 27.42
CA LEU A 10 19.99 6.02 26.54
C LEU A 10 20.78 7.32 26.74
N SER A 11 22.11 7.24 26.63
CA SER A 11 22.95 8.44 26.56
C SER A 11 22.72 9.20 25.25
N THR A 12 23.07 10.47 25.20
CA THR A 12 22.95 11.31 23.99
C THR A 12 23.66 10.68 22.78
N LYS A 13 24.82 10.06 23.01
CA LYS A 13 25.59 9.37 21.96
C LYS A 13 24.85 8.13 21.44
N GLN A 14 24.24 7.35 22.34
CA GLN A 14 23.44 6.18 21.95
C GLN A 14 22.17 6.57 21.20
N LYS A 15 21.46 7.63 21.63
CA LYS A 15 20.28 8.14 20.92
C LYS A 15 20.63 8.57 19.49
N SER A 16 21.77 9.25 19.32
CA SER A 16 22.27 9.65 18.00
C SER A 16 22.58 8.44 17.10
N LEU A 17 23.33 7.47 17.64
CA LEU A 17 23.72 6.26 16.89
C LEU A 17 22.49 5.43 16.50
N PHE A 18 21.53 5.28 17.41
CA PHE A 18 20.29 4.56 17.15
C PHE A 18 19.42 5.24 16.07
N ARG A 19 19.31 6.57 16.09
CA ARG A 19 18.63 7.34 15.03
C ARG A 19 19.30 7.16 13.67
N SER A 20 20.64 7.15 13.64
CA SER A 20 21.40 6.91 12.41
C SER A 20 21.12 5.52 11.83
N GLU A 21 21.12 4.48 12.66
CA GLU A 21 20.83 3.11 12.21
C GLU A 21 19.37 2.95 11.75
N LEU A 22 18.41 3.52 12.48
CA LEU A 22 17.00 3.49 12.04
C LEU A 22 16.80 4.20 10.71
N SER A 23 17.50 5.31 10.48
CA SER A 23 17.45 6.01 9.19
C SER A 23 18.10 5.19 8.07
N ARG A 24 19.15 4.42 8.37
CA ARG A 24 19.82 3.53 7.41
C ARG A 24 18.90 2.42 6.91
N PHE A 25 18.05 1.89 7.79
CA PHE A 25 17.07 0.85 7.46
C PHE A 25 15.66 1.41 7.25
N ARG A 26 15.52 2.70 6.95
CA ARG A 26 14.21 3.35 6.81
C ARG A 26 13.32 2.63 5.80
N ASP A 27 13.89 2.14 4.72
CA ASP A 27 13.18 1.46 3.64
C ASP A 27 12.64 0.07 4.04
N MET A 28 13.13 -0.50 5.14
CA MET A 28 12.60 -1.75 5.70
C MET A 28 11.34 -1.55 6.53
N PHE A 29 11.04 -0.30 6.94
CA PHE A 29 9.88 0.03 7.75
C PHE A 29 8.78 0.65 6.91
N VAL A 30 7.57 0.10 7.05
CA VAL A 30 6.38 0.62 6.41
C VAL A 30 5.86 1.79 7.26
N GLU A 31 6.04 3.03 6.79
CA GLU A 31 5.57 4.24 7.50
C GLU A 31 4.04 4.38 7.45
N SER A 32 3.37 3.80 6.45
CA SER A 32 1.91 3.71 6.37
C SER A 32 1.50 2.44 5.62
N SER A 33 0.33 1.88 5.96
CA SER A 33 -0.24 0.70 5.25
C SER A 33 -0.34 0.89 3.74
N LYS A 34 -0.28 2.14 3.27
CA LYS A 34 -0.47 2.56 1.88
C LYS A 34 0.82 2.55 1.05
N LYS A 35 1.96 2.15 1.63
CA LYS A 35 3.21 1.86 0.91
C LYS A 35 3.66 0.42 1.16
N PRO A 36 2.91 -0.58 0.66
CA PRO A 36 3.36 -1.96 0.74
C PRO A 36 4.70 -2.12 -0.01
N GLY A 37 5.55 -3.03 0.48
CA GLY A 37 6.79 -3.36 -0.22
C GLY A 37 6.49 -3.89 -1.61
N ARG A 38 7.11 -3.31 -2.63
CA ARG A 38 7.01 -3.76 -4.03
C ARG A 38 8.29 -4.47 -4.44
N THR A 39 8.14 -5.55 -5.21
CA THR A 39 9.25 -6.24 -5.87
C THR A 39 8.90 -6.48 -7.33
N ASP A 40 9.82 -6.18 -8.24
CA ASP A 40 9.65 -6.49 -9.67
C ASP A 40 10.34 -7.83 -10.04
N LEU A 41 10.89 -8.55 -9.05
CA LEU A 41 11.60 -9.83 -9.25
C LEU A 41 10.69 -10.97 -9.69
N LEU A 42 9.43 -10.95 -9.26
CA LEU A 42 8.46 -12.01 -9.54
C LEU A 42 7.23 -11.43 -10.23
N LYS A 43 6.80 -12.09 -11.31
CA LYS A 43 5.53 -11.80 -11.99
C LYS A 43 4.69 -13.06 -11.98
N PHE A 44 3.45 -12.93 -11.51
CA PHE A 44 2.51 -14.04 -11.44
C PHE A 44 1.62 -14.05 -12.67
N ARG A 45 1.33 -15.25 -13.19
CA ARG A 45 0.30 -15.47 -14.20
C ARG A 45 -0.80 -16.31 -13.56
N VAL A 46 -2.03 -15.78 -13.56
CA VAL A 46 -3.20 -16.54 -13.16
C VAL A 46 -3.62 -17.43 -14.34
N VAL A 47 -3.69 -18.74 -14.12
CA VAL A 47 -4.11 -19.71 -15.14
C VAL A 47 -5.55 -20.14 -14.82
N THR A 48 -6.51 -19.69 -15.62
CA THR A 48 -7.94 -19.97 -15.43
C THR A 48 -8.43 -21.22 -16.19
N GLY A 49 -7.55 -21.89 -16.93
CA GLY A 49 -7.90 -23.02 -17.79
C GLY A 49 -8.90 -22.62 -18.87
N ASP A 50 -9.93 -23.44 -19.07
CA ASP A 50 -11.01 -23.21 -20.05
C ASP A 50 -12.20 -22.42 -19.47
N SER A 51 -12.06 -21.88 -18.25
CA SER A 51 -13.13 -21.14 -17.60
C SER A 51 -13.41 -19.83 -18.33
N PRO A 52 -14.66 -19.57 -18.78
CA PRO A 52 -14.99 -18.33 -19.46
C PRO A 52 -15.02 -17.15 -18.47
N PRO A 53 -14.82 -15.90 -18.96
CA PRO A 53 -14.98 -14.70 -18.14
C PRO A 53 -16.39 -14.59 -17.54
N ILE A 54 -16.48 -14.19 -16.29
CA ILE A 54 -17.77 -13.96 -15.60
C ILE A 54 -17.94 -12.46 -15.41
N LYS A 55 -19.01 -11.91 -16.00
CA LYS A 55 -19.45 -10.52 -15.78
C LYS A 55 -20.48 -10.49 -14.66
N GLN A 56 -20.15 -9.82 -13.56
CA GLN A 56 -21.06 -9.60 -12.43
C GLN A 56 -21.38 -8.12 -12.30
N GLN A 57 -22.64 -7.80 -12.03
CA GLN A 57 -23.04 -6.41 -11.81
C GLN A 57 -22.44 -5.90 -10.49
N PRO A 58 -21.83 -4.70 -10.47
CA PRO A 58 -21.40 -4.08 -9.23
C PRO A 58 -22.57 -3.95 -8.24
N TYR A 59 -22.29 -4.20 -6.96
CA TYR A 59 -23.30 -4.04 -5.92
C TYR A 59 -23.64 -2.55 -5.73
N ARG A 60 -24.84 -2.28 -5.24
CA ARG A 60 -25.26 -0.91 -4.89
C ARG A 60 -24.63 -0.51 -3.56
N VAL A 61 -24.13 0.71 -3.50
CA VAL A 61 -23.60 1.35 -2.30
C VAL A 61 -24.40 2.60 -1.97
N SER A 62 -24.40 3.00 -0.69
CA SER A 62 -24.95 4.32 -0.34
C SER A 62 -24.06 5.44 -0.88
N TYR A 63 -24.61 6.66 -0.96
CA TYR A 63 -23.85 7.82 -1.41
C TYR A 63 -22.61 8.07 -0.53
N ALA A 64 -22.79 8.04 0.80
CA ALA A 64 -21.70 8.30 1.74
C ALA A 64 -20.57 7.25 1.64
N GLU A 65 -20.92 5.98 1.45
CA GLU A 65 -19.92 4.93 1.21
C GLU A 65 -19.22 5.11 -0.14
N GLY A 66 -19.97 5.49 -1.18
CA GLY A 66 -19.44 5.78 -2.51
C GLY A 66 -18.34 6.84 -2.50
N GLU A 67 -18.57 7.96 -1.80
CA GLU A 67 -17.59 9.04 -1.67
C GLU A 67 -16.28 8.57 -0.99
N ILE A 68 -16.39 7.74 0.05
CA ILE A 68 -15.24 7.17 0.76
C ILE A 68 -14.49 6.19 -0.16
N MET A 69 -15.21 5.35 -0.89
CA MET A 69 -14.63 4.41 -1.84
C MET A 69 -13.89 5.13 -2.96
N GLU A 70 -14.46 6.18 -3.53
CA GLU A 70 -13.84 6.94 -4.62
C GLU A 70 -12.57 7.66 -4.16
N ALA A 71 -12.58 8.27 -2.97
CA ALA A 71 -11.39 8.88 -2.38
C ALA A 71 -10.26 7.86 -2.16
N GLU A 72 -10.58 6.66 -1.68
CA GLU A 72 -9.59 5.61 -1.48
C GLU A 72 -9.06 5.06 -2.82
N ILE A 73 -9.93 4.83 -3.81
CA ILE A 73 -9.54 4.39 -5.17
C ILE A 73 -8.61 5.41 -5.82
N GLN A 74 -8.93 6.71 -5.72
CA GLN A 74 -8.11 7.79 -6.28
C GLN A 74 -6.68 7.73 -5.73
N GLN A 75 -6.52 7.42 -4.45
CA GLN A 75 -5.20 7.23 -3.87
C GLN A 75 -4.45 6.02 -4.46
N TYR A 76 -5.12 4.89 -4.69
CA TYR A 76 -4.50 3.73 -5.34
C TYR A 76 -4.13 3.97 -6.81
N LEU A 77 -4.89 4.82 -7.51
CA LEU A 77 -4.58 5.28 -8.87
C LEU A 77 -3.31 6.13 -8.88
N GLU A 78 -3.19 7.10 -7.96
CA GLU A 78 -1.99 7.94 -7.82
C GLU A 78 -0.72 7.14 -7.48
N LEU A 79 -0.88 6.07 -6.69
CA LEU A 79 0.21 5.14 -6.36
C LEU A 79 0.54 4.17 -7.50
N GLY A 80 -0.28 4.11 -8.56
CA GLY A 80 -0.11 3.19 -9.69
C GLY A 80 -0.34 1.72 -9.35
N PHE A 81 -1.06 1.44 -8.26
CA PHE A 81 -1.45 0.08 -7.87
C PHE A 81 -2.70 -0.39 -8.63
N VAL A 82 -3.58 0.55 -8.98
CA VAL A 82 -4.76 0.32 -9.81
C VAL A 82 -4.62 1.12 -11.10
N MET A 83 -5.21 0.63 -12.19
CA MET A 83 -5.26 1.29 -13.48
C MET A 83 -6.63 1.06 -14.12
N GLY A 84 -7.14 2.07 -14.85
CA GLY A 84 -8.35 1.90 -15.66
C GLY A 84 -8.10 0.99 -16.86
N LEU A 85 -8.98 -0.01 -17.05
CA LEU A 85 -8.93 -0.95 -18.17
C LEU A 85 -10.35 -1.24 -18.67
N LEU A 86 -10.49 -1.48 -19.97
CA LEU A 86 -11.68 -2.08 -20.56
C LEU A 86 -11.53 -3.61 -20.54
N SER A 87 -12.29 -4.29 -19.68
CA SER A 87 -12.25 -5.75 -19.54
C SER A 87 -13.55 -6.38 -20.07
N PRO A 88 -13.52 -7.57 -20.70
CA PRO A 88 -14.73 -8.33 -21.05
C PRO A 88 -15.60 -8.70 -19.85
N THR A 89 -15.06 -8.61 -18.63
CA THR A 89 -15.79 -8.81 -17.37
C THR A 89 -16.50 -7.55 -16.86
N LEU A 90 -16.31 -6.37 -17.50
CA LEU A 90 -16.97 -5.09 -17.17
C LEU A 90 -18.18 -4.83 -18.05
#